data_AF-A0A401TBK0-F1
#
_entry.id   AF-A0A401TBK0-F1
#
_cell.length_a   1.000
_cell.length_b   1.000
_cell.length_c   1.000
_cell.angle_alpha   90.00
_cell.angle_beta   90.00
_cell.angle_gamma   90.00
#
_symmetry.space_group_name_H-M   'P 1'
#
loop_
_entity.id
_entity.type
_entity.pdbx_description
1 polymer ?
#
loop_
_entity_poly.entity_id
_entity_poly.type
_entity_poly.pdbx_seq_one_letter_code
_entity_poly.pdbx_strand_id
1 'polypeptide(L)'
;LKKLVYVYLVRYAEEQQDLALLSISTFQRALKDPNQLIRASALRVLSSIRVSIIVPIMMLSIKEAVNDLSPYVRKTAAHAIQKLYRWVILW
;
A
#
# COMPACT_ATOMS: atom_id res chain seq x y z
N LEU A 1 -15.75 -2.03 -3.71
CA LEU A 1 -14.39 -2.56 -3.98
C LEU A 1 -13.55 -2.87 -2.73
N LYS A 2 -13.24 -1.91 -1.84
CA LYS A 2 -12.32 -2.12 -0.70
C LYS A 2 -12.62 -3.33 0.20
N LYS A 3 -13.91 -3.59 0.48
CA LYS A 3 -14.35 -4.72 1.33
C LYS A 3 -14.21 -6.08 0.62
N LEU A 4 -14.39 -6.12 -0.70
CA LEU A 4 -14.23 -7.32 -1.54
C LEU A 4 -12.76 -7.72 -1.68
N VAL A 5 -11.87 -6.75 -1.95
CA VAL A 5 -10.41 -6.99 -1.99
C VAL A 5 -9.91 -7.47 -0.63
N TYR A 6 -10.42 -6.90 0.47
CA TYR A 6 -10.08 -7.33 1.82
C TYR A 6 -10.54 -8.76 2.14
N VAL A 7 -11.81 -9.07 1.88
CA VAL A 7 -12.38 -10.41 2.13
C VAL A 7 -11.70 -11.47 1.26
N TYR A 8 -11.37 -11.13 0.01
CA TYR A 8 -10.65 -12.02 -0.90
C TYR A 8 -9.23 -12.31 -0.42
N LEU A 9 -8.46 -11.28 -0.07
CA LEU A 9 -7.07 -11.46 0.40
C LEU A 9 -7.01 -12.22 1.73
N VAL A 10 -7.95 -11.99 2.65
CA VAL A 10 -7.99 -12.75 3.92
C VAL A 10 -8.35 -14.22 3.69
N ARG A 11 -9.16 -14.56 2.68
CA ARG A 11 -9.58 -15.94 2.40
C ARG A 11 -8.67 -16.70 1.43
N TYR A 12 -7.95 -16.02 0.54
CA TYR A 12 -7.21 -16.65 -0.56
C TYR A 12 -5.71 -16.31 -0.59
N ALA A 13 -5.17 -15.53 0.36
CA ALA A 13 -3.73 -15.21 0.36
C ALA A 13 -2.82 -16.43 0.60
N GLU A 14 -3.33 -17.51 1.19
CA GLU A 14 -2.59 -18.76 1.34
C GLU A 14 -2.64 -19.64 0.07
N GLU A 15 -3.70 -19.55 -0.73
CA GLU A 15 -3.89 -20.36 -1.95
C GLU A 15 -3.54 -19.64 -3.28
N GLN A 16 -3.51 -18.31 -3.31
CA GLN A 16 -3.22 -17.50 -4.52
C GLN A 16 -2.36 -16.27 -4.21
N GLN A 17 -1.10 -16.50 -3.83
CA GLN A 17 -0.10 -15.45 -3.61
C GLN A 17 0.15 -14.59 -4.86
N ASP A 18 0.05 -15.17 -6.06
CA ASP A 18 0.37 -14.51 -7.33
C ASP A 18 -0.54 -13.31 -7.66
N LEU A 19 -1.83 -13.41 -7.32
CA LEU A 19 -2.80 -12.34 -7.62
C LEU A 19 -2.60 -11.12 -6.69
N ALA A 20 -2.21 -11.37 -5.45
CA ALA A 20 -1.82 -10.33 -4.50
C ALA A 20 -0.53 -9.64 -4.95
N LEU A 21 0.47 -10.41 -5.38
CA LEU A 21 1.73 -9.90 -5.93
C LEU A 21 1.53 -9.07 -7.20
N LEU A 22 0.66 -9.52 -8.12
CA LEU A 22 0.33 -8.77 -9.33
C LEU A 22 -0.30 -7.41 -8.99
N SER A 23 -1.25 -7.40 -8.06
CA SER A 23 -1.91 -6.18 -7.57
C SER A 23 -0.90 -5.21 -6.94
N ILE A 24 0.03 -5.71 -6.14
CA ILE A 24 1.10 -4.91 -5.52
C ILE A 24 2.02 -4.30 -6.59
N SER A 25 2.45 -5.09 -7.57
CA SER A 25 3.32 -4.63 -8.66
C SER A 25 2.72 -3.50 -9.49
N THR A 26 1.39 -3.51 -9.68
CA THR A 26 0.66 -2.46 -10.37
C THR A 26 0.68 -1.17 -9.55
N PHE A 27 0.43 -1.23 -8.25
CA PHE A 27 0.48 -0.04 -7.41
C PHE A 27 1.90 0.49 -7.22
N GLN A 28 2.92 -0.37 -7.16
CA GLN A 28 4.31 0.06 -7.13
C GLN A 28 4.71 0.84 -8.38
N ARG A 29 4.22 0.44 -9.56
CA ARG A 29 4.39 1.23 -10.79
C ARG A 29 3.67 2.57 -10.71
N ALA A 30 2.43 2.58 -10.21
CA ALA A 30 1.64 3.80 -10.03
C ALA A 30 2.26 4.80 -9.03
N LEU A 31 3.11 4.36 -8.09
CA LEU A 31 3.89 5.24 -7.23
C LEU A 31 4.97 6.04 -7.96
N LYS A 32 5.32 5.67 -9.19
CA LYS A 32 6.31 6.38 -10.03
C LYS A 32 5.65 7.25 -11.09
N ASP A 33 4.32 7.36 -11.07
CA ASP A 33 3.57 8.15 -12.04
C ASP A 33 3.90 9.65 -11.91
N PRO A 34 4.04 10.41 -13.02
CA PRO A 34 4.29 11.85 -12.95
C PRO A 34 3.17 12.61 -12.21
N ASN A 35 1.94 12.11 -12.23
CA ASN A 35 0.80 12.71 -11.57
C ASN A 35 0.77 12.36 -10.07
N GLN A 36 0.89 13.40 -9.23
CA GLN A 36 0.83 13.29 -7.77
C GLN A 36 -0.44 12.63 -7.22
N LEU A 37 -1.58 12.77 -7.91
CA LEU A 37 -2.86 12.19 -7.47
C LEU A 37 -2.87 10.68 -7.66
N ILE A 38 -2.21 10.19 -8.72
CA ILE A 38 -2.06 8.76 -8.98
C ILE A 38 -1.13 8.14 -7.94
N ARG A 39 0.03 8.77 -7.69
CA ARG A 39 0.98 8.33 -6.64
C ARG A 39 0.31 8.25 -5.26
N ALA A 40 -0.38 9.32 -4.84
CA ALA A 40 -1.08 9.35 -3.57
C ALA A 40 -2.20 8.31 -3.49
N SER A 41 -2.93 8.10 -4.58
CA SER A 41 -4.00 7.08 -4.64
C SER A 41 -3.43 5.66 -4.52
N ALA A 42 -2.32 5.38 -5.21
CA ALA A 42 -1.63 4.10 -5.11
C ALA A 42 -1.14 3.83 -3.68
N LEU A 43 -0.52 4.82 -3.04
CA LEU A 43 -0.05 4.72 -1.65
C LEU A 43 -1.19 4.46 -0.66
N ARG A 44 -2.35 5.10 -0.88
CA ARG A 44 -3.56 4.85 -0.08
C ARG A 44 -4.08 3.42 -0.22
N VAL A 45 -4.01 2.85 -1.42
CA VAL A 45 -4.47 1.48 -1.66
C VAL A 45 -3.50 0.49 -1.03
N LEU A 46 -2.19 0.61 -1.31
CA LEU A 46 -1.15 -0.22 -0.70
C LEU A 46 -1.23 -0.22 0.83
N SER A 47 -1.34 0.96 1.45
CA SER A 47 -1.50 1.11 2.91
C SER A 47 -2.81 0.57 3.49
N SER A 48 -3.73 0.09 2.65
CA SER A 48 -5.01 -0.48 3.08
C SER A 48 -5.07 -2.01 2.92
N ILE A 49 -4.02 -2.66 2.40
CA ILE A 49 -3.92 -4.12 2.23
C ILE A 49 -3.34 -4.79 3.48
N ARG A 50 -4.17 -5.45 4.31
CA ARG A 50 -3.76 -6.13 5.57
C ARG A 50 -3.18 -7.51 5.35
N VAL A 51 -2.00 -7.60 4.75
CA VAL A 51 -1.30 -8.87 4.52
C VAL A 51 0.15 -8.74 4.97
N SER A 52 0.60 -9.60 5.90
CA SER A 52 1.93 -9.48 6.51
C SER A 52 3.08 -9.57 5.50
N ILE A 53 2.93 -10.40 4.46
CA ILE A 53 3.96 -10.59 3.41
C ILE A 53 4.26 -9.29 2.64
N ILE A 54 3.36 -8.31 2.66
CA ILE A 54 3.52 -7.05 1.91
C ILE A 54 4.19 -5.94 2.71
N VAL A 55 4.39 -6.14 4.02
CA VAL A 55 4.91 -5.12 4.93
C VAL A 55 6.27 -4.56 4.49
N PRO A 56 7.26 -5.38 4.08
CA PRO A 56 8.56 -4.87 3.61
C PRO A 56 8.41 -3.98 2.38
N ILE A 57 7.57 -4.37 1.43
CA ILE A 57 7.30 -3.61 0.21
C ILE A 57 6.65 -2.26 0.55
N MET A 58 5.66 -2.28 1.44
CA MET A 58 4.97 -1.08 1.89
C MET A 58 5.90 -0.11 2.64
N MET A 59 6.81 -0.62 3.48
CA MET A 59 7.82 0.19 4.16
C MET A 59 8.71 0.93 3.16
N LEU A 60 9.17 0.27 2.10
CA LEU A 60 9.97 0.89 1.04
C LEU A 60 9.16 1.99 0.31
N SER A 61 7.93 1.68 -0.08
CA SER A 61 7.04 2.65 -0.74
C SER A 61 6.77 3.90 0.13
N ILE A 62 6.60 3.72 1.45
CA ILE A 62 6.43 4.83 2.38
C ILE A 62 7.71 5.66 2.49
N LYS A 63 8.88 5.00 2.58
CA LYS A 63 10.18 5.67 2.66
C LYS A 63 10.48 6.53 1.43
N GLU A 64 10.06 6.10 0.25
CA GLU A 64 10.14 6.92 -0.96
C GLU A 64 9.13 8.08 -0.89
N ALA A 65 7.87 7.80 -0.55
CA ALA A 65 6.79 8.79 -0.56
C ALA A 65 6.94 9.93 0.46
N VAL A 66 7.64 9.71 1.59
CA VAL A 66 7.94 10.80 2.54
C VAL A 66 8.90 11.84 1.95
N ASN A 67 9.68 11.47 0.94
CA ASN A 67 10.59 12.36 0.23
C ASN A 67 10.01 12.86 -1.10
N ASP A 68 8.72 12.61 -1.38
CA ASP A 68 8.07 13.05 -2.62
C ASP A 68 8.05 14.59 -2.72
N LEU A 69 8.20 15.12 -3.93
CA LEU A 69 8.14 16.55 -4.23
C LEU A 69 6.78 17.16 -3.84
N SER A 70 5.69 16.41 -4.03
CA SER A 70 4.34 16.85 -3.72
C SER A 70 4.06 16.80 -2.21
N PRO A 71 3.65 17.93 -1.60
CA PRO A 71 3.15 17.94 -0.23
C PRO A 71 1.95 17.02 -0.02
N TYR A 72 1.14 16.81 -1.06
CA TYR A 72 -0.04 15.94 -1.01
C TYR A 72 0.34 14.47 -0.85
N VAL A 73 1.39 14.03 -1.55
CA VAL A 73 1.92 12.66 -1.41
C VAL A 73 2.56 12.48 -0.04
N ARG A 74 3.35 13.46 0.44
CA ARG A 74 3.94 13.40 1.80
C ARG A 74 2.90 13.32 2.92
N LYS A 75 1.82 14.10 2.84
CA LYS A 75 0.65 13.98 3.76
C LYS A 75 0.08 12.56 3.72
N THR A 76 -0.05 11.99 2.52
CA THR A 76 -0.56 10.63 2.34
C THR A 76 0.37 9.59 2.96
N ALA A 77 1.69 9.78 2.87
CA ALA A 77 2.67 8.92 3.50
C ALA A 77 2.54 8.94 5.04
N ALA A 78 2.31 10.10 5.65
CA ALA A 78 2.06 10.19 7.09
C ALA A 78 0.85 9.33 7.54
N HIS A 79 -0.25 9.38 6.79
CA HIS A 79 -1.41 8.51 7.06
C HIS A 79 -1.10 7.02 6.84
N ALA A 80 -0.25 6.68 5.87
CA ALA A 80 0.16 5.31 5.62
C ALA A 80 1.02 4.74 6.77
N ILE A 81 1.93 5.55 7.33
CA ILE A 81 2.73 5.20 8.52
C ILE A 81 1.82 4.84 9.70
N GLN A 82 0.83 5.68 10.00
CA GLN A 82 -0.12 5.43 11.09
C GLN A 82 -0.85 4.09 10.92
N LYS A 83 -1.27 3.77 9.68
CA LYS A 83 -1.93 2.50 9.40
C LYS A 83 -0.98 1.33 9.61
N LEU A 84 0.23 1.39 9.05
CA LEU A 84 1.20 0.30 9.17
C LEU A 84 1.58 0.04 10.64
N TYR A 85 1.83 1.10 11.41
CA TYR A 85 2.11 1.00 12.84
C TYR A 85 0.98 0.27 13.58
N ARG A 86 -0.27 0.66 13.31
CA ARG A 86 -1.45 0.01 13.89
C ARG A 86 -1.53 -1.49 13.57
N TRP A 87 -0.91 -1.97 12.50
CA TRP A 87 -1.06 -3.36 12.08
C TRP A 87 0.09 -4.24 12.55
N VAL A 88 1.30 -3.68 12.63
CA VAL A 88 2.49 -4.42 13.05
C VAL A 88 2.57 -4.56 14.57
N ILE A 89 2.06 -3.58 15.32
CA ILE A 89 2.25 -3.52 16.78
C ILE A 89 1.00 -3.88 17.58
N LEU A 90 -0.19 -3.74 17.00
CA LEU A 90 -1.47 -4.01 17.71
C LEU A 90 -2.13 -5.33 17.30
N TRP A 91 -1.39 -6.24 16.65
CA TRP A 91 -1.81 -7.59 16.29
C TRP A 91 -0.73 -8.59 16.65
#